data_AF-B5IJS8-F1
#
_entry.id   AF-B5IJS8-F1
#
_cell.length_a   1.000
_cell.length_b   1.000
_cell.length_c   1.000
_cell.angle_alpha   90.00
_cell.angle_beta   90.00
_cell.angle_gamma   90.00
#
_symmetry.space_group_name_H-M   'P 1'
#
loop_
_entity.id
_entity.type
_entity.pdbx_description
1 polymer ?
#
loop_
_entity_poly.entity_id
_entity_poly.type
_entity_poly.pdbx_seq_one_letter_code
_entity_poly.pdbx_strand_id
1 'polypeptide(L)'
;MIATTRPLGTWLRRAAPLAILLLVLLLQAVLPSPPAAAAPGLCVGPVCAEEITRSAKHHWQLRLRLNDQQGRHERLVVDCRDGRLSPADGTVERGYAAALARRACRLAGEAPPAAIARPS
;
A
#
# COMPACT_ATOMS: atom_id res chain seq x y z
N MET A 1 44.86 -61.30 -2.25
CA MET A 1 44.28 -60.61 -3.43
C MET A 1 43.15 -59.69 -2.97
N ILE A 2 43.39 -58.38 -3.08
CA ILE A 2 42.47 -57.24 -3.27
C ILE A 2 41.19 -57.17 -2.39
N ALA A 3 41.27 -56.40 -1.30
CA ALA A 3 40.12 -55.89 -0.56
C ALA A 3 39.50 -54.70 -1.33
N THR A 4 38.24 -54.83 -1.72
CA THR A 4 37.48 -53.81 -2.45
C THR A 4 36.85 -52.81 -1.47
N THR A 5 37.49 -51.66 -1.28
CA THR A 5 36.88 -50.50 -0.60
C THR A 5 35.82 -49.88 -1.49
N ARG A 6 34.53 -50.17 -1.23
CA ARG A 6 33.40 -49.45 -1.84
C ARG A 6 33.42 -47.99 -1.38
N PRO A 7 33.31 -46.99 -2.28
CA PRO A 7 33.41 -45.59 -1.89
C PRO A 7 32.12 -45.16 -1.19
N LEU A 8 32.18 -44.96 0.13
CA LEU A 8 31.11 -44.42 0.98
C LEU A 8 30.71 -42.96 0.65
N GLY A 9 31.29 -42.35 -0.39
CA GLY A 9 31.27 -40.91 -0.64
C GLY A 9 30.18 -40.39 -1.58
N THR A 10 29.35 -41.25 -2.18
CA THR A 10 28.33 -40.82 -3.15
C THR A 10 26.98 -40.47 -2.53
N TRP A 11 26.66 -41.02 -1.35
CA TRP A 11 25.43 -40.69 -0.62
C TRP A 11 25.49 -39.29 0.03
N LEU A 12 26.63 -38.88 0.58
CA LEU A 12 26.83 -37.53 1.14
C LEU A 12 26.70 -36.42 0.08
N ARG A 13 27.14 -36.68 -1.16
CA ARG A 13 27.09 -35.68 -2.24
C ARG A 13 25.67 -35.38 -2.72
N ARG A 14 24.72 -36.31 -2.54
CA ARG A 14 23.31 -36.12 -2.95
C ARG A 14 22.45 -35.46 -1.87
N ALA A 15 22.86 -35.54 -0.60
CA ALA A 15 22.18 -34.88 0.52
C ALA A 15 22.55 -33.39 0.64
N ALA A 16 23.74 -33.00 0.18
CA ALA A 16 24.23 -31.62 0.19
C ALA A 16 23.28 -30.58 -0.45
N PRO A 17 22.70 -30.77 -1.66
CA PRO A 17 21.81 -29.77 -2.25
C PRO A 17 20.52 -29.58 -1.44
N LEU A 18 20.03 -30.65 -0.80
CA LEU A 18 18.79 -30.64 -0.01
C LEU A 18 19.01 -29.93 1.33
N ALA A 19 20.18 -30.15 1.95
CA ALA A 19 20.60 -29.42 3.15
C ALA A 19 20.84 -27.92 2.87
N ILE A 20 21.45 -27.59 1.73
CA ILE A 20 21.63 -26.19 1.30
C ILE A 20 20.27 -25.53 1.04
N LEU A 21 19.35 -26.22 0.35
CA LEU A 21 18.00 -25.69 0.10
C LEU A 21 17.25 -25.42 1.42
N LEU A 22 17.31 -26.36 2.38
CA LEU A 22 16.72 -26.20 3.70
C LEU A 22 17.32 -25.02 4.47
N LEU A 23 18.65 -24.85 4.41
CA LEU A 23 19.34 -23.74 5.03
C LEU A 23 18.90 -22.39 4.43
N VAL A 24 18.78 -22.30 3.10
CA VAL A 24 18.28 -21.07 2.44
C VAL A 24 16.84 -20.77 2.83
N LEU A 25 15.97 -21.80 2.91
CA LEU A 25 14.58 -21.62 3.31
C LEU A 25 14.46 -21.11 4.76
N LEU A 26 15.25 -21.69 5.67
CA LEU A 26 15.34 -21.26 7.07
C LEU A 26 15.85 -19.83 7.19
N LEU A 27 16.85 -19.45 6.37
CA LEU A 27 17.36 -18.09 6.37
C LEU A 27 16.27 -17.09 5.95
N GLN A 28 15.52 -17.40 4.88
CA GLN A 28 14.41 -16.56 4.40
C GLN A 28 13.29 -16.38 5.44
N ALA A 29 13.07 -17.37 6.31
CA ALA A 29 12.05 -17.29 7.37
C ALA A 29 12.46 -16.40 8.56
N VAL A 30 13.76 -16.23 8.81
CA VAL A 30 14.29 -15.42 9.92
C VAL A 30 14.49 -13.96 9.51
N LEU A 31 14.67 -13.67 8.22
CA LEU A 31 14.82 -12.30 7.77
C LEU A 31 13.51 -11.52 7.96
N PRO A 32 13.57 -10.31 8.55
CA PRO A 32 12.40 -9.45 8.65
C PRO A 32 11.87 -9.14 7.25
N SER A 33 10.62 -9.48 7.00
CA SER A 33 9.97 -9.11 5.74
C SER A 33 9.91 -7.58 5.65
N PRO A 34 10.20 -6.98 4.47
CA PRO A 34 9.91 -5.59 4.27
C PRO A 34 8.41 -5.36 4.50
N PRO A 35 8.01 -4.23 5.11
CA PRO A 35 6.60 -3.92 5.25
C PRO A 35 5.99 -3.95 3.85
N ALA A 36 5.01 -4.84 3.65
CA ALA A 36 4.30 -4.94 2.39
C ALA A 36 3.69 -3.56 2.12
N ALA A 37 4.28 -2.83 1.17
CA ALA A 37 3.75 -1.56 0.71
C ALA A 37 2.40 -1.87 0.06
N ALA A 38 1.32 -1.66 0.82
CA ALA A 38 -0.02 -1.78 0.30
C ALA A 38 -0.14 -0.88 -0.96
N ALA A 39 -0.87 -1.41 -1.95
CA ALA A 39 -1.15 -0.87 -3.29
C ALA A 39 -1.15 0.66 -3.36
N PRO A 40 -0.76 1.28 -4.50
CA PRO A 40 -0.36 2.69 -4.62
C PRO A 40 -1.38 3.64 -4.01
N GLY A 41 -1.23 3.86 -2.71
CA GLY A 41 -2.07 4.76 -1.97
C GLY A 41 -1.72 6.16 -2.43
N LEU A 42 -2.74 6.96 -2.71
CA LEU A 42 -2.50 8.36 -2.98
C LEU A 42 -2.03 8.99 -1.67
N CYS A 43 -0.78 9.40 -1.56
CA CYS A 43 -0.25 10.01 -0.34
C CYS A 43 -0.01 11.50 -0.53
N VAL A 44 -0.30 12.28 0.51
CA VAL A 44 0.07 13.69 0.62
C VAL A 44 0.57 13.93 2.04
N GLY A 45 1.85 14.22 2.17
CA GLY A 45 2.49 14.38 3.47
C GLY A 45 2.41 13.08 4.31
N PRO A 46 2.02 13.15 5.60
CA PRO A 46 1.93 12.00 6.49
C PRO A 46 0.62 11.21 6.34
N VAL A 47 -0.24 11.53 5.37
CA VAL A 47 -1.55 10.89 5.18
C VAL A 47 -1.60 10.22 3.81
N CYS A 48 -2.12 8.99 3.77
CA CYS A 48 -2.30 8.18 2.58
C CYS A 48 -3.76 7.75 2.42
N ALA A 49 -4.26 7.73 1.19
CA ALA A 49 -5.53 7.12 0.85
C ALA A 49 -5.28 5.65 0.50
N GLU A 50 -5.78 4.74 1.33
CA GLU A 50 -5.66 3.28 1.15
C GLU A 50 -6.66 2.75 0.14
N GLU A 51 -7.85 3.34 0.07
CA GLU A 51 -8.94 2.90 -0.80
C GLU A 51 -9.63 4.11 -1.42
N ILE A 52 -9.83 4.08 -2.74
CA ILE A 52 -10.51 5.13 -3.50
C ILE A 52 -11.58 4.46 -4.34
N THR A 53 -12.85 4.70 -4.00
CA THR A 53 -14.00 4.07 -4.65
C THR A 53 -14.96 5.13 -5.17
N ARG A 54 -15.33 5.03 -6.44
CA ARG A 54 -16.37 5.90 -7.02
C ARG A 54 -17.75 5.44 -6.57
N SER A 55 -18.63 6.39 -6.23
CA SER A 55 -20.01 6.09 -5.88
C SER A 55 -20.79 5.61 -7.12
N ALA A 56 -21.52 4.50 -6.98
CA ALA A 56 -22.34 3.94 -8.06
C ALA A 56 -23.57 4.81 -8.38
N LYS A 57 -24.07 5.57 -7.40
CA LYS A 57 -25.25 6.45 -7.57
C LYS A 57 -24.87 7.84 -8.09
N HIS A 58 -23.69 8.32 -7.73
CA HIS A 58 -23.23 9.68 -8.00
C HIS A 58 -21.80 9.63 -8.55
N HIS A 59 -21.63 9.70 -9.87
CA HIS A 59 -20.32 9.50 -10.50
C HIS A 59 -19.27 10.53 -10.09
N TRP A 60 -19.69 11.72 -9.66
CA TRP A 60 -18.83 12.79 -9.14
C TRP A 60 -18.46 12.65 -7.66
N GLN A 61 -19.00 11.65 -6.97
CA GLN A 61 -18.73 11.42 -5.55
C GLN A 61 -17.72 10.28 -5.38
N LEU A 62 -16.65 10.56 -4.64
CA LEU A 62 -15.65 9.54 -4.29
C LEU A 62 -15.72 9.23 -2.80
N ARG A 63 -15.45 7.98 -2.47
CA ARG A 63 -15.27 7.48 -1.10
C ARG A 63 -13.81 7.13 -0.92
N LEU A 64 -13.18 7.76 0.04
CA LEU A 64 -11.77 7.65 0.36
C LEU A 64 -11.65 6.99 1.74
N ARG A 65 -10.72 6.04 1.88
CA ARG A 65 -10.24 5.61 3.20
C ARG A 65 -8.85 6.18 3.39
N LEU A 66 -8.72 7.06 4.37
CA LEU A 66 -7.47 7.70 4.74
C LEU A 66 -6.85 6.96 5.91
N ASN A 67 -5.52 6.92 5.93
CA ASN A 67 -4.69 6.47 7.01
C ASN A 67 -3.53 7.45 7.19
N ASP A 68 -3.15 7.74 8.43
CA ASP A 68 -1.97 8.54 8.72
C ASP A 68 -0.85 7.73 9.38
N GLN A 69 0.33 8.33 9.48
CA GLN A 69 1.49 7.69 10.12
C GLN A 69 1.30 7.45 11.64
N GLN A 70 0.26 8.01 12.26
CA GLN A 70 -0.09 7.74 13.66
C GLN A 70 -1.08 6.55 13.78
N GLY A 71 -1.46 5.91 12.67
CA GLY A 71 -2.41 4.81 12.64
C GLY A 71 -3.87 5.25 12.79
N ARG A 72 -4.17 6.55 12.56
CA ARG A 72 -5.55 7.03 12.53
C ARG A 72 -6.14 6.75 11.16
N HIS A 73 -7.27 6.04 11.16
CA HIS A 73 -8.03 5.76 9.96
C HIS A 73 -9.30 6.58 9.92
N GLU A 74 -9.63 7.10 8.73
CA GLU A 74 -10.84 7.87 8.51
C GLU A 74 -11.49 7.52 7.17
N ARG A 75 -12.81 7.38 7.15
CA ARG A 75 -13.57 7.25 5.90
C ARG A 75 -14.17 8.60 5.53
N LEU A 76 -13.75 9.11 4.38
CA LEU A 76 -14.17 10.40 3.85
C LEU A 76 -15.01 10.18 2.59
N VAL A 77 -16.02 11.00 2.40
CA VAL A 77 -16.74 11.15 1.15
C VAL A 77 -16.45 12.54 0.60
N VAL A 78 -16.00 12.61 -0.65
CA VAL A 78 -15.78 13.89 -1.35
C VAL A 78 -16.79 14.03 -2.48
N ASP A 79 -17.43 15.20 -2.57
CA ASP A 79 -18.10 15.65 -3.79
C ASP A 79 -17.07 16.44 -4.61
N CYS A 80 -16.69 15.91 -5.77
CA CYS A 80 -15.63 16.49 -6.57
C CYS A 80 -16.08 17.73 -7.38
N ARG A 81 -17.39 18.04 -7.41
CA ARG A 81 -17.91 19.23 -8.11
C ARG A 81 -17.58 20.52 -7.36
N ASP A 82 -17.77 20.48 -6.04
CA ASP A 82 -17.57 21.62 -5.13
C ASP A 82 -16.39 21.40 -4.18
N GLY A 83 -15.78 20.21 -4.19
CA GLY A 83 -14.65 19.85 -3.32
C GLY A 83 -15.04 19.63 -1.86
N ARG A 84 -16.34 19.48 -1.55
CA ARG A 84 -16.79 19.31 -0.17
C ARG A 84 -16.44 17.93 0.37
N LEU A 85 -15.99 17.93 1.62
CA LEU A 85 -15.62 16.74 2.37
C LEU A 85 -16.68 16.42 3.42
N SER A 86 -16.99 15.14 3.58
CA SER A 86 -17.89 14.62 4.60
C SER A 86 -17.26 13.39 5.28
N PRO A 87 -17.13 13.38 6.61
CA PRO A 87 -17.50 14.45 7.53
C PRO A 87 -16.57 15.67 7.44
N ALA A 88 -17.09 16.86 7.77
CA ALA A 88 -16.32 18.11 7.74
C ALA A 88 -15.19 18.09 8.78
N ASP A 89 -15.44 17.49 9.94
CA ASP A 89 -14.50 17.29 11.03
C ASP A 89 -14.25 15.80 11.26
N GLY A 90 -13.03 15.46 11.68
CA GLY A 90 -12.61 14.06 11.78
C GLY A 90 -11.19 13.94 12.30
N THR A 91 -10.72 12.70 12.38
CA THR A 91 -9.49 12.35 13.09
C THR A 91 -8.24 12.73 12.31
N VAL A 92 -8.32 12.80 10.98
CA VAL A 92 -7.21 13.18 10.10
C VAL A 92 -7.19 14.70 9.89
N GLU A 93 -6.00 15.27 9.78
CA GLU A 93 -5.83 16.72 9.53
C GLU A 93 -6.41 17.11 8.15
N ARG A 94 -7.17 18.21 8.13
CA ARG A 94 -8.05 18.56 7.00
C ARG A 94 -7.31 19.16 5.81
N GLY A 95 -6.19 19.82 6.03
CA GLY A 95 -5.30 20.26 4.96
C GLY A 95 -4.85 19.08 4.10
N TYR A 96 -4.35 18.02 4.74
CA TYR A 96 -3.95 16.78 4.05
C TYR A 96 -5.14 16.06 3.41
N ALA A 97 -6.27 15.92 4.12
CA ALA A 97 -7.47 15.29 3.57
C ALA A 97 -8.00 16.03 2.32
N ALA A 98 -8.03 17.36 2.33
CA ALA A 98 -8.46 18.18 1.19
C ALA A 98 -7.47 18.11 0.02
N ALA A 99 -6.16 18.09 0.29
CA ALA A 99 -5.15 17.91 -0.75
C ALA A 99 -5.26 16.53 -1.42
N LEU A 100 -5.48 15.48 -0.63
CA LEU A 100 -5.75 14.12 -1.12
C LEU A 100 -7.02 14.06 -1.95
N ALA A 101 -8.11 14.62 -1.46
CA ALA A 101 -9.40 14.64 -2.15
C ALA A 101 -9.29 15.35 -3.51
N ARG A 102 -8.67 16.53 -3.57
CA ARG A 102 -8.41 17.24 -4.83
C ARG A 102 -7.61 16.39 -5.81
N ARG A 103 -6.58 15.70 -5.33
CA ARG A 103 -5.76 14.84 -6.19
C ARG A 103 -6.53 13.61 -6.65
N ALA A 104 -7.35 13.00 -5.79
CA ALA A 104 -8.21 11.87 -6.13
C ALA A 104 -9.29 12.25 -7.15
N CYS A 105 -9.93 13.41 -7.00
CA CYS A 105 -10.91 13.94 -7.96
C CYS A 105 -10.28 14.14 -9.35
N ARG A 106 -9.07 14.72 -9.41
CA ARG A 106 -8.32 14.83 -10.68
C ARG A 106 -8.02 13.48 -11.32
N LEU A 107 -7.62 12.47 -10.52
CA LEU A 107 -7.37 11.11 -11.01
C LEU A 107 -8.66 10.41 -11.48
N ALA A 108 -9.79 10.76 -10.89
CA ALA A 108 -11.11 10.30 -11.33
C ALA A 108 -11.62 11.04 -12.58
N GLY A 109 -10.87 12.01 -13.13
CA GLY A 109 -11.30 12.84 -14.25
C GLY A 109 -12.38 13.87 -13.90
N GLU A 110 -12.69 14.02 -12.62
CA GLU A 110 -13.62 15.01 -12.08
C GLU A 110 -12.78 16.22 -11.63
N ALA A 111 -12.30 16.99 -12.60
CA ALA A 111 -11.51 18.18 -12.31
C ALA A 111 -12.43 19.26 -11.73
N PRO A 112 -12.13 19.82 -10.53
CA PRO A 112 -12.86 20.99 -10.06
C PRO A 112 -12.67 22.13 -11.08
N PRO A 113 -13.70 22.95 -11.35
CA PRO A 113 -13.54 24.13 -12.19
C PRO A 113 -12.39 24.98 -11.62
N ALA A 114 -11.52 25.47 -12.48
CA ALA A 114 -10.21 26.08 -12.20
C ALA A 114 -10.18 27.31 -11.25
N ALA A 115 -11.26 27.63 -10.55
CA ALA A 115 -11.42 28.84 -9.75
C ALA A 115 -10.77 28.79 -8.34
N ILE A 116 -10.34 27.64 -7.83
CA ILE A 116 -9.80 27.50 -6.45
C ILE A 116 -8.25 27.33 -6.45
N ALA A 117 -7.58 27.78 -7.49
CA ALA A 117 -6.11 27.70 -7.63
C ALA A 117 -5.37 29.03 -7.40
N ARG A 118 -5.97 29.99 -6.67
CA ARG A 118 -5.23 31.17 -6.18
C ARG A 118 -5.12 31.14 -4.66
N PRO A 119 -3.92 30.89 -4.09
CA PRO A 119 -3.62 31.41 -2.77
C PRO A 119 -3.60 32.95 -2.85
N SER A 120 -4.26 33.60 -1.89
CA SER A 120 -4.14 35.04 -1.63
C SER A 120 -2.95 35.30 -0.72
#